data_AF-A0A8T6U0J3-F1
#
_entry.id   AF-A0A8T6U0J3-F1
#
_cell.length_a   1.000
_cell.length_b   1.000
_cell.length_c   1.000
_cell.angle_alpha   90.00
_cell.angle_beta   90.00
_cell.angle_gamma   90.00
#
_symmetry.space_group_name_H-M   'P 1'
#
loop_
_entity.id
_entity.type
_entity.pdbx_description
1 polymer ?
#
loop_
_entity_poly.entity_id
_entity_poly.type
_entity_poly.pdbx_seq_one_letter_code
_entity_poly.pdbx_strand_id
1 'polypeptide(L)' 'DDSGMKTRVLLIDEIYDRYSNGLLKESALRDFLNEVYLLYRQDKLLHVLLVGDATYDPKKYLNGNLENYIPTHLFD' A
#
# COMPACT_ATOMS: atom_id res chain seq x y z
N ASP A 1 21.89 6.29 -16.12
CA ASP A 1 21.67 4.87 -15.86
C ASP A 1 20.19 4.57 -15.76
N ASP A 2 19.70 3.84 -16.76
CA ASP A 2 18.34 3.30 -16.76
C ASP A 2 18.52 1.81 -16.50
N SER A 3 18.23 1.36 -15.28
CA SER A 3 18.64 0.05 -14.73
C SER A 3 17.97 -1.17 -15.40
N GLY A 4 17.27 -0.97 -16.53
CA GLY A 4 16.45 -1.98 -17.19
C GLY A 4 15.21 -2.40 -16.39
N MET A 5 14.92 -1.70 -15.28
CA MET A 5 13.84 -2.05 -14.38
C MET A 5 12.52 -1.45 -14.88
N LYS A 6 11.56 -2.30 -15.23
CA LYS A 6 10.20 -1.85 -15.53
C LYS A 6 9.53 -1.42 -14.22
N THR A 7 9.07 -0.17 -14.15
CA THR A 7 8.43 0.39 -12.95
C THR A 7 7.09 1.00 -13.30
N ARG A 8 6.12 0.88 -12.40
CA ARG A 8 4.84 1.57 -12.46
C ARG A 8 4.60 2.31 -11.14
N VAL A 9 4.24 3.57 -11.24
CA VAL A 9 3.85 4.41 -10.10
C VAL A 9 2.33 4.49 -10.07
N LEU A 10 1.74 4.35 -8.88
CA LEU A 10 0.30 4.42 -8.63
C LEU A 10 0.05 5.30 -7.41
N LEU A 11 -1.07 6.01 -7.41
CA LEU A 11 -1.55 6.72 -6.23
C LEU A 11 -2.26 5.73 -5.31
N ILE A 12 -2.03 5.85 -4.00
CA ILE A 12 -2.61 4.91 -3.02
C ILE A 12 -4.14 5.04 -2.97
N ASP A 13 -4.68 6.23 -3.21
CA ASP A 13 -6.12 6.49 -3.22
C ASP A 13 -6.85 5.67 -4.30
N GLU A 14 -6.22 5.45 -5.47
CA GLU A 14 -6.80 4.61 -6.54
C GLU A 14 -6.93 3.14 -6.11
N ILE A 15 -6.01 2.67 -5.27
CA ILE A 15 -6.07 1.33 -4.70
C ILE A 15 -7.20 1.26 -3.66
N TYR A 16 -7.32 2.25 -2.79
CA TYR A 16 -8.40 2.27 -1.80
C TYR A 16 -9.78 2.39 -2.44
N ASP A 17 -9.95 3.24 -3.44
CA ASP A 17 -11.20 3.37 -4.19
C ASP A 17 -11.63 2.02 -4.77
N ARG A 18 -10.68 1.27 -5.32
CA ARG A 18 -10.96 0.00 -5.99
C ARG A 18 -11.18 -1.19 -5.04
N TYR A 19 -10.37 -1.32 -3.99
CA TYR A 19 -10.32 -2.52 -3.15
C TYR A 19 -11.01 -2.35 -1.79
N SER A 20 -11.35 -1.13 -1.39
CA SER A 20 -11.99 -0.85 -0.10
C SER A 20 -13.06 0.25 -0.16
N ASN A 21 -13.51 0.64 -1.35
CA ASN A 21 -14.48 1.73 -1.57
C ASN A 21 -14.03 3.05 -0.92
N GLY A 22 -12.75 3.38 -1.09
CA GLY A 22 -12.12 4.61 -0.59
C GLY A 22 -11.72 4.57 0.90
N LEU A 23 -11.98 3.45 1.59
CA LEU A 23 -11.58 3.30 2.99
C LEU A 23 -10.11 2.93 3.11
N LEU A 24 -9.38 3.57 4.02
CA LEU A 24 -7.95 3.34 4.21
C LEU A 24 -7.68 2.01 4.95
N LYS A 25 -7.81 0.87 4.26
CA LYS A 25 -7.70 -0.48 4.83
C LYS A 25 -6.44 -1.20 4.39
N GLU A 26 -5.81 -1.91 5.31
CA GLU A 26 -4.63 -2.75 5.03
C GLU A 26 -4.94 -3.91 4.07
N SER A 27 -6.16 -4.43 4.11
CA SER A 27 -6.61 -5.49 3.19
C SER A 27 -6.58 -5.04 1.73
N ALA A 28 -6.89 -3.76 1.46
CA ALA A 28 -6.91 -3.23 0.09
C ALA A 28 -5.54 -3.31 -0.59
N LEU A 29 -4.48 -2.89 0.12
CA LEU A 29 -3.12 -2.97 -0.40
C LEU A 29 -2.68 -4.42 -0.57
N ARG A 30 -3.04 -5.31 0.37
CA ARG A 30 -2.71 -6.74 0.29
C ARG A 30 -3.39 -7.42 -0.90
N ASP A 31 -4.67 -7.13 -1.13
CA ASP A 31 -5.45 -7.72 -2.21
C ASP A 31 -4.95 -7.23 -3.58
N PHE A 32 -4.65 -5.93 -3.69
CA PHE A 32 -4.02 -5.37 -4.88
C PHE A 32 -2.68 -6.03 -5.22
N LEU A 33 -1.76 -6.13 -4.25
CA LEU A 33 -0.45 -6.72 -4.48
C LEU A 33 -0.55 -8.21 -4.84
N ASN A 34 -1.48 -8.95 -4.23
CA ASN A 34 -1.76 -10.33 -4.59
C ASN A 34 -2.28 -10.46 -6.03
N GLU A 35 -3.25 -9.63 -6.43
CA GLU A 35 -3.79 -9.61 -7.80
C GLU A 35 -2.66 -9.36 -8.80
N VAL A 36 -1.85 -8.31 -8.59
CA VAL A 36 -0.73 -7.98 -9.48
C VAL A 36 0.30 -9.13 -9.52
N TYR A 37 0.67 -9.69 -8.37
CA TYR A 37 1.65 -10.77 -8.31
C TYR A 37 1.19 -12.03 -9.06
N LEU A 38 -0.12 -12.35 -9.00
CA LEU A 38 -0.68 -13.55 -9.62
C LEU A 38 -0.99 -13.38 -11.12
N LEU A 39 -1.42 -12.19 -11.56
CA LEU A 39 -1.84 -11.94 -12.94
C LEU A 39 -0.65 -11.82 -13.92
N TYR A 40 0.45 -11.18 -13.52
CA TYR A 40 1.56 -10.93 -14.43
C TYR A 40 2.56 -12.11 -14.43
N ARG A 41 2.36 -13.08 -15.33
CA ARG A 41 3.22 -14.28 -15.41
C ARG A 41 4.61 -14.03 -16.01
N GLN A 42 4.72 -13.14 -17.00
CA GLN A 42 6.00 -12.84 -17.68
C GLN A 42 6.74 -11.65 -17.05
N ASP A 43 6.02 -10.67 -16.53
CA ASP A 43 6.57 -9.49 -15.84
C ASP A 43 6.14 -9.51 -14.36
N LYS A 44 6.55 -10.58 -13.65
CA LYS A 44 6.18 -10.75 -12.23
C LYS A 44 6.64 -9.56 -11.39
N LEU A 45 5.80 -9.17 -10.44
CA LEU A 45 6.15 -8.18 -9.43
C LEU A 45 7.28 -8.72 -8.54
N LEU A 46 8.43 -8.03 -8.55
CA LEU A 46 9.61 -8.41 -7.77
C LEU A 46 9.82 -7.54 -6.53
N HIS A 47 9.51 -6.24 -6.66
CA HIS A 47 9.76 -5.24 -5.62
C HIS A 47 8.55 -4.33 -5.50
N VAL A 48 8.29 -3.87 -4.27
CA VAL A 48 7.28 -2.86 -3.96
C VAL A 48 7.97 -1.81 -3.11
N LEU A 49 7.87 -0.55 -3.53
CA LEU A 49 8.27 0.60 -2.73
C LEU A 49 7.00 1.33 -2.29
N LEU A 50 6.78 1.41 -0.98
CA LEU A 50 5.72 2.22 -0.40
C LEU A 50 6.32 3.56 0.00
N VAL A 51 5.79 4.65 -0.56
CA VAL A 51 6.24 6.01 -0.28
C VAL A 51 5.10 6.77 0.38
N GLY A 52 5.31 7.16 1.63
CA GLY A 52 4.30 7.87 2.41
C GLY A 52 4.67 7.89 3.87
N ASP A 53 3.89 8.65 4.63
CA ASP A 53 3.97 8.67 6.08
C ASP A 53 3.02 7.63 6.68
N ALA A 54 3.34 7.15 7.87
CA ALA A 54 2.55 6.15 8.57
C ALA A 54 2.09 6.71 9.92
N THR A 55 0.95 6.24 10.44
CA THR A 55 0.44 6.75 11.72
C THR A 55 1.01 5.95 12.89
N TYR A 56 1.39 6.64 13.97
CA TYR A 56 1.78 5.97 15.21
C TYR A 56 0.58 5.33 15.94
N ASP A 57 -0.65 5.62 15.51
CA ASP A 57 -1.89 5.10 16.09
C ASP A 57 -2.77 4.40 15.04
N PRO A 58 -2.34 3.24 14.50
CA PRO A 58 -3.06 2.60 13.41
C PRO A 58 -4.39 1.95 13.82
N LYS A 59 -4.64 1.85 15.12
CA LYS A 59 -5.89 1.31 15.68
C LYS A 59 -6.81 2.41 16.21
N LYS A 60 -6.44 3.69 16.02
CA LYS A 60 -7.22 4.86 16.46
C LYS A 60 -7.59 4.80 17.94
N TYR A 61 -6.62 4.53 18.80
CA TYR A 61 -6.80 4.60 20.24
C TYR A 61 -6.89 6.05 20.75
N LEU A 62 -6.37 7.02 20.00
CA LEU A 62 -6.37 8.43 20.36
C LEU A 62 -7.46 9.19 19.61
N ASN A 63 -8.25 9.96 20.36
CA ASN A 63 -9.29 10.82 19.81
C ASN A 63 -8.66 11.95 18.97
N GLY A 64 -9.19 12.16 17.76
CA GLY A 64 -8.74 13.21 16.84
C GLY A 64 -7.82 12.75 15.71
N ASN A 65 -7.33 11.50 15.76
CA ASN A 65 -6.55 10.91 14.67
C ASN A 65 -7.45 10.41 13.53
N LEU A 66 -6.95 10.54 12.29
CA LEU A 66 -7.56 9.91 11.12
C LEU A 66 -7.43 8.39 11.21
N GLU A 67 -8.43 7.66 10.71
CA GLU A 67 -8.34 6.21 10.56
C GLU A 67 -7.27 5.86 9.54
N ASN A 68 -6.20 5.22 10.01
CA ASN A 68 -5.15 4.73 9.15
C ASN A 68 -4.67 3.37 9.68
N TYR A 69 -5.20 2.29 9.11
CA TYR A 69 -4.88 0.93 9.56
C TYR A 69 -3.54 0.39 9.03
N ILE A 70 -2.71 1.23 8.39
CA ILE A 70 -1.37 0.83 7.95
C ILE A 70 -0.44 0.82 9.16
N PRO A 71 0.12 -0.35 9.55
CA PRO A 71 1.01 -0.43 10.70
C PRO A 71 2.31 0.34 10.46
N THR A 72 2.69 1.20 11.40
CA THR A 72 4.01 1.83 11.44
C THR A 72 4.97 0.95 12.24
N HIS A 73 6.14 0.66 11.69
CA HIS A 73 7.23 0.10 12.47
C HIS A 73 8.03 1.26 13.08
N LEU A 74 7.95 1.42 14.40
CA LEU A 74 8.82 2.34 15.13
C LEU A 74 10.18 1.66 15.30
N PHE A 75 11.25 2.31 14.88
CA PHE A 75 12.61 1.89 15.21
C PHE A 75 12.93 2.34 16.64
N ASP A 76 13.53 1.45 17.43
CA ASP A 76 14.17 1.79 18.72
C ASP A 76 15.51 2.50 18.50
#